data_AF-A0AAJ0UEM3-F1
#
_entry.id   AF-A0AAJ0UEM3-F1
#
_cell.length_a   1.000
_cell.length_b   1.000
_cell.length_c   1.000
_cell.angle_alpha   90.00
_cell.angle_beta   90.00
_cell.angle_gamma   90.00
#
_symmetry.space_group_name_H-M   'P 1'
#
loop_
_entity.id
_entity.type
_entity.pdbx_description
1 polymer ?
#
loop_
_entity_poly.entity_id
_entity_poly.type
_entity_poly.pdbx_seq_one_letter_code
_entity_poly.pdbx_strand_id
1 'polypeptide(L)'
;MIAIIVSLLVWSLAGALFGGLFIGLYEVLVVLGLGGWQPLVVGAVAAAMTTAAFYSAMPLALVGATAGVLASIGYLVTSGQQIELAMITLLAAATGIAAGAFFAWTGRQNARPLAETLTGMLAGFGAGLALVVVLTTLETPVGPFVMAAGVVAIVGTLYQLNEHWIVQACHGWLPDSLAAPLVAGLIASVVGAGVWLMAGMTTPMLFGDERSVIDQVLSEVPSGALGGMLGGAVTGLILELLGFRLEDHDLV
;
A
#
# COMPACT_ATOMS: atom_id res chain seq x y z
N MET A 1 -16.36 5.36 26.53
CA MET A 1 -15.41 6.47 26.36
C MET A 1 -14.01 5.96 26.05
N ILE A 2 -13.40 5.10 26.89
CA ILE A 2 -12.07 4.53 26.60
C ILE A 2 -12.06 3.74 25.28
N ALA A 3 -13.06 2.89 25.01
CA ALA A 3 -13.17 2.12 23.76
C ALA A 3 -13.18 3.00 22.49
N ILE A 4 -13.91 4.11 22.51
CA ILE A 4 -13.99 5.08 21.41
C ILE A 4 -12.63 5.72 21.15
N ILE A 5 -11.95 6.14 22.22
CA ILE A 5 -10.63 6.77 22.13
C ILE A 5 -9.60 5.77 21.58
N VAL A 6 -9.63 4.52 22.02
CA VAL A 6 -8.72 3.47 21.53
C VAL A 6 -8.99 3.17 20.06
N SER A 7 -10.25 3.03 19.66
CA SER A 7 -10.66 2.85 18.26
C SER A 7 -10.12 3.97 17.38
N LEU A 8 -10.40 5.23 17.75
CA LEU A 8 -9.92 6.39 17.00
C LEU A 8 -8.39 6.42 16.89
N LEU A 9 -7.68 6.07 17.96
CA LEU A 9 -6.21 6.04 17.95
C LEU A 9 -5.69 4.96 17.01
N VAL A 10 -6.25 3.75 17.05
CA VAL A 10 -5.85 2.64 16.18
C VAL A 10 -6.11 2.98 14.71
N TRP A 11 -7.29 3.49 14.40
CA TRP A 11 -7.65 3.90 13.04
C TRP A 11 -6.81 5.07 12.54
N SER A 12 -6.54 6.03 13.40
CA SER A 12 -5.66 7.17 13.11
C SER A 12 -4.23 6.73 12.84
N LEU A 13 -3.70 5.76 13.59
CA LEU A 13 -2.35 5.24 13.39
C LEU A 13 -2.25 4.41 12.10
N ALA A 14 -3.23 3.53 11.86
CA ALA A 14 -3.32 2.76 10.63
C ALA A 14 -3.46 3.68 9.40
N GLY A 15 -4.29 4.71 9.52
CA GLY A 15 -4.46 5.75 8.50
C GLY A 15 -3.18 6.51 8.23
N ALA A 16 -2.38 6.85 9.24
CA ALA A 16 -1.10 7.52 9.06
C ALA A 16 -0.09 6.66 8.27
N LEU A 17 0.00 5.37 8.58
CA LEU A 17 0.85 4.43 7.85
C LEU A 17 0.41 4.29 6.39
N PHE A 18 -0.90 4.13 6.16
CA PHE A 18 -1.45 4.07 4.81
C PHE A 18 -1.20 5.37 4.04
N GLY A 19 -1.51 6.52 4.63
CA GLY A 19 -1.40 7.81 3.96
C GLY A 19 0.03 8.14 3.56
N GLY A 20 1.00 7.86 4.44
CA GLY A 20 2.42 7.99 4.13
C GLY A 20 2.86 7.05 3.00
N LEU A 21 2.43 5.79 3.05
CA LEU A 21 2.73 4.80 1.99
C LEU A 21 2.12 5.20 0.64
N PHE A 22 0.86 5.65 0.64
CA PHE A 22 0.13 6.09 -0.54
C PHE A 22 0.82 7.29 -1.21
N ILE A 23 1.15 8.34 -0.45
CA ILE A 23 1.84 9.50 -1.02
C ILE A 23 3.24 9.14 -1.50
N GLY A 24 3.99 8.34 -0.73
CA GLY A 24 5.30 7.86 -1.16
C GLY A 24 5.23 7.10 -2.49
N LEU A 25 4.25 6.21 -2.64
CA LEU A 25 4.04 5.47 -3.90
C LEU A 25 3.53 6.36 -5.02
N TYR A 26 2.61 7.29 -4.73
CA TYR A 26 2.08 8.23 -5.70
C TYR A 26 3.22 9.03 -6.36
N GLU A 27 4.11 9.61 -5.55
CA GLU A 27 5.25 10.38 -6.06
C GLU A 27 6.22 9.48 -6.85
N VAL A 28 6.54 8.28 -6.35
CA VAL A 28 7.38 7.32 -7.08
C VAL A 28 6.76 6.94 -8.44
N LEU A 29 5.44 6.79 -8.52
CA LEU A 29 4.72 6.48 -9.76
C LEU A 29 4.75 7.65 -10.74
N VAL A 30 4.62 8.88 -10.24
CA VAL A 30 4.79 10.10 -11.06
C VAL A 30 6.20 10.17 -11.65
N VAL A 31 7.22 9.80 -10.86
CA VAL A 31 8.62 9.74 -11.30
C VAL A 31 8.86 8.68 -12.39
N LEU A 32 8.12 7.57 -12.35
CA LEU A 32 8.10 6.56 -13.42
C LEU A 32 7.42 7.04 -14.71
N GLY A 33 6.93 8.29 -14.75
CA GLY A 33 6.30 8.89 -15.92
C GLY A 33 4.81 8.59 -16.04
N LEU A 34 4.17 8.05 -15.00
CA LEU A 34 2.72 7.89 -14.96
C LEU A 34 2.07 9.25 -14.74
N GLY A 35 1.07 9.57 -15.56
CA GLY A 35 0.39 10.85 -15.54
C GLY A 35 -1.12 10.74 -15.30
N GLY A 36 -1.72 11.87 -14.93
CA GLY A 36 -3.17 11.99 -14.77
C GLY A 36 -3.71 11.12 -13.64
N TRP A 37 -4.61 10.19 -13.97
CA TRP A 37 -5.33 9.37 -12.98
C TRP A 37 -4.56 8.11 -12.53
N GLN A 38 -3.54 7.69 -13.29
CA GLN A 38 -2.88 6.40 -13.10
C GLN A 38 -2.11 6.30 -11.77
N PRO A 39 -1.27 7.28 -11.36
CA PRO A 39 -0.54 7.21 -10.09
C PRO A 39 -1.48 7.09 -8.89
N LEU A 40 -2.65 7.71 -9.00
CA LEU A 40 -3.64 7.75 -7.94
C LEU A 40 -4.32 6.41 -7.72
N VAL A 41 -4.76 5.77 -8.81
CA VAL A 41 -5.36 4.43 -8.73
C VAL A 41 -4.32 3.39 -8.35
N VAL A 42 -3.16 3.38 -9.02
CA VAL A 42 -2.11 2.38 -8.78
C VAL A 42 -1.53 2.54 -7.37
N GLY A 43 -1.29 3.77 -6.92
CA GLY A 43 -0.83 4.06 -5.57
C GLY A 43 -1.84 3.63 -4.50
N ALA A 44 -3.14 3.91 -4.70
CA ALA A 44 -4.19 3.50 -3.77
C ALA A 44 -4.31 1.97 -3.68
N VAL A 45 -4.25 1.28 -4.82
CA VAL A 45 -4.27 -0.18 -4.91
C VAL A 45 -3.06 -0.78 -4.21
N ALA A 46 -1.86 -0.30 -4.52
CA ALA A 46 -0.63 -0.83 -3.94
C ALA A 46 -0.55 -0.58 -2.43
N ALA A 47 -0.93 0.62 -1.96
CA ALA A 47 -0.99 0.92 -0.54
C ALA A 47 -2.02 0.03 0.19
N ALA A 48 -3.25 -0.07 -0.33
CA ALA A 48 -4.31 -0.86 0.28
C ALA A 48 -4.01 -2.36 0.31
N MET A 49 -3.50 -2.92 -0.78
CA MET A 49 -3.06 -4.30 -0.81
C MET A 49 -1.94 -4.54 0.21
N THR A 50 -0.92 -3.67 0.24
CA THR A 50 0.25 -3.85 1.12
C THR A 50 -0.18 -3.82 2.58
N THR A 51 -1.00 -2.84 2.98
CA THR A 51 -1.53 -2.74 4.33
C THR A 51 -2.39 -3.97 4.69
N ALA A 52 -3.32 -4.37 3.81
CA ALA A 52 -4.15 -5.55 4.03
C ALA A 52 -3.30 -6.83 4.16
N ALA A 53 -2.26 -6.99 3.34
CA ALA A 53 -1.37 -8.14 3.37
C ALA A 53 -0.54 -8.24 4.65
N PHE A 54 -0.07 -7.11 5.21
CA PHE A 54 0.66 -7.14 6.48
C PHE A 54 -0.23 -7.54 7.67
N TYR A 55 -1.52 -7.19 7.66
CA TYR A 55 -2.45 -7.55 8.72
C TYR A 55 -3.02 -8.97 8.57
N SER A 56 -3.39 -9.38 7.36
CA SER A 56 -4.08 -10.67 7.11
C SER A 56 -3.12 -11.83 6.80
N ALA A 57 -2.03 -11.55 6.07
CA ALA A 57 -1.13 -12.55 5.50
C ALA A 57 0.34 -12.27 5.90
N MET A 58 0.57 -11.92 7.17
CA MET A 58 1.87 -11.46 7.68
C MET A 58 3.07 -12.33 7.25
N PRO A 59 3.03 -13.67 7.30
CA PRO A 59 4.17 -14.49 6.87
C PRO A 59 4.51 -14.29 5.38
N LEU A 60 3.50 -14.20 4.52
CA LEU A 60 3.69 -13.96 3.09
C LEU A 60 4.20 -12.55 2.83
N ALA A 61 3.66 -11.55 3.54
CA ALA A 61 4.12 -10.18 3.42
C ALA A 61 5.60 -10.03 3.83
N LEU A 62 6.03 -10.73 4.88
CA LEU A 62 7.43 -10.77 5.30
C LEU A 62 8.33 -11.47 4.26
N VAL A 63 7.87 -12.56 3.65
CA VAL A 63 8.60 -13.23 2.55
C VAL A 63 8.75 -12.31 1.34
N GLY A 64 7.68 -11.63 0.92
CA GLY A 64 7.75 -10.66 -0.16
C GLY A 64 8.68 -9.48 0.17
N ALA A 65 8.56 -8.91 1.37
CA ALA A 65 9.39 -7.80 1.81
C ALA A 65 10.88 -8.19 1.88
N THR A 66 11.21 -9.35 2.46
CA THR A 66 12.60 -9.84 2.53
C THR A 66 13.17 -10.12 1.15
N ALA A 67 12.40 -10.73 0.24
CA ALA A 67 12.80 -10.93 -1.15
C ALA A 67 13.06 -9.60 -1.88
N GLY A 68 12.22 -8.59 -1.64
CA GLY A 68 12.38 -7.25 -2.19
C GLY A 68 13.64 -6.54 -1.67
N VAL A 69 13.89 -6.57 -0.36
CA VAL A 69 15.11 -6.00 0.24
C VAL A 69 16.36 -6.68 -0.34
N LEU A 70 16.40 -8.02 -0.34
CA LEU A 70 17.57 -8.77 -0.80
C LEU A 70 17.86 -8.54 -2.29
N ALA A 71 16.83 -8.51 -3.12
CA ALA A 71 16.98 -8.23 -4.54
C ALA A 71 17.48 -6.81 -4.81
N SER A 72 16.94 -5.83 -4.08
CA SER A 72 17.31 -4.42 -4.22
C SER A 72 18.76 -4.19 -3.79
N ILE A 73 19.16 -4.75 -2.64
CA ILE A 73 20.56 -4.69 -2.17
C ILE A 73 21.49 -5.44 -3.13
N GLY A 74 21.09 -6.63 -3.60
CA GLY A 74 21.87 -7.41 -4.54
C GLY A 74 22.11 -6.68 -5.86
N TYR A 75 21.09 -6.00 -6.39
CA TYR A 75 21.24 -5.13 -7.55
C TYR A 75 22.22 -3.98 -7.29
N LEU A 76 22.06 -3.25 -6.18
CA LEU A 76 22.95 -2.12 -5.85
C LEU A 76 24.41 -2.55 -5.71
N VAL A 77 24.66 -3.74 -5.15
CA VAL A 77 26.01 -4.32 -5.00
C VAL A 77 26.60 -4.72 -6.35
N THR A 78 25.80 -5.31 -7.25
CA THR A 78 26.30 -5.85 -8.54
C THR A 78 26.43 -4.78 -9.62
N SER A 79 25.53 -3.80 -9.63
CA SER A 79 25.48 -2.72 -10.63
C SER A 79 26.34 -1.51 -10.24
N GLY A 80 27.14 -1.60 -9.17
CA GLY A 80 28.05 -0.54 -8.75
C GLY A 80 27.33 0.74 -8.31
N GLN A 81 26.24 0.62 -7.55
CA GLN A 81 25.41 1.74 -7.05
C GLN A 81 24.73 2.60 -8.13
N GLN A 82 24.46 2.05 -9.32
CA GLN A 82 23.51 2.67 -10.26
C GLN A 82 22.10 2.57 -9.68
N ILE A 83 21.40 3.71 -9.56
CA ILE A 83 20.12 3.82 -8.84
C ILE A 83 18.97 3.92 -9.84
N GLU A 84 18.75 2.85 -10.61
CA GLU A 84 17.62 2.79 -11.55
C GLU A 84 16.37 2.26 -10.86
N LEU A 85 15.37 3.12 -10.66
CA LEU A 85 14.10 2.78 -9.99
C LEU A 85 13.40 1.61 -10.67
N ALA A 86 13.27 1.65 -11.99
CA ALA A 86 12.58 0.63 -12.76
C ALA A 86 13.25 -0.74 -12.61
N MET A 87 14.59 -0.79 -12.64
CA MET A 87 15.32 -2.05 -12.55
C MET A 87 15.26 -2.65 -11.14
N ILE A 88 15.41 -1.81 -10.10
CA ILE A 88 15.30 -2.24 -8.70
C ILE A 88 13.89 -2.80 -8.42
N THR A 89 12.85 -2.07 -8.82
CA THR A 89 11.46 -2.47 -8.58
C THR A 89 11.08 -3.72 -9.37
N LEU A 90 11.52 -3.85 -10.62
CA LEU A 90 11.28 -5.06 -11.43
C LEU A 90 12.00 -6.28 -10.88
N LEU A 91 13.27 -6.14 -10.48
CA LEU A 91 14.02 -7.24 -9.88
C LEU A 91 13.40 -7.65 -8.55
N ALA A 92 13.03 -6.69 -7.71
CA ALA A 92 12.33 -6.96 -6.46
C ALA A 92 10.98 -7.64 -6.70
N ALA A 93 10.20 -7.19 -7.68
CA ALA A 93 8.94 -7.83 -8.05
C ALA A 93 9.16 -9.28 -8.50
N ALA A 94 10.15 -9.52 -9.37
CA ALA A 94 10.45 -10.85 -9.90
C ALA A 94 10.91 -11.81 -8.79
N THR A 95 11.77 -11.37 -7.87
CA THR A 95 12.19 -12.19 -6.73
C THR A 95 11.04 -12.41 -5.74
N GLY A 96 10.19 -11.41 -5.52
CA GLY A 96 8.97 -11.54 -4.72
C GLY A 96 8.00 -12.57 -5.29
N ILE A 97 7.77 -12.57 -6.61
CA ILE A 97 6.97 -13.58 -7.30
C ILE A 97 7.58 -14.98 -7.11
N ALA A 98 8.88 -15.12 -7.31
CA ALA A 98 9.57 -16.40 -7.14
C ALA A 98 9.48 -16.90 -5.68
N ALA A 99 9.68 -16.02 -4.71
CA ALA A 99 9.59 -16.34 -3.29
C ALA A 99 8.15 -16.69 -2.87
N GLY A 100 7.15 -15.95 -3.35
CA GLY A 100 5.74 -16.24 -3.11
C GLY A 100 5.27 -17.53 -3.77
N ALA A 101 5.78 -17.87 -4.95
CA ALA A 101 5.53 -19.16 -5.60
C ALA A 101 6.15 -20.33 -4.82
N PHE A 102 7.38 -20.15 -4.32
CA PHE A 102 8.01 -21.14 -3.45
C PHE A 102 7.24 -21.33 -2.14
N PHE A 103 6.76 -20.23 -1.55
CA PHE A 103 5.93 -20.26 -0.35
C PHE A 103 4.58 -20.96 -0.59
N ALA A 104 3.91 -20.66 -1.70
CA ALA A 104 2.66 -21.32 -2.10
C ALA A 104 2.84 -22.82 -2.32
N TRP A 105 4.00 -23.25 -2.79
CA TRP A 105 4.31 -24.65 -3.02
C TRP A 105 4.60 -25.43 -1.73
N THR A 106 5.16 -24.78 -0.72
CA THR A 106 5.62 -25.43 0.54
C THR A 106 4.61 -25.37 1.68
N GLY A 107 3.66 -24.42 1.67
CA GLY A 107 2.66 -24.24 2.73
C GLY A 107 1.32 -24.93 2.48
N ARG A 108 0.67 -25.42 3.54
CA ARG A 108 -0.78 -25.72 3.53
C ARG A 108 -1.53 -24.39 3.59
N GLN A 109 -2.16 -24.00 2.49
CA GLN A 109 -2.80 -22.69 2.32
C GLN A 109 -4.09 -22.59 3.14
N ASN A 110 -4.20 -21.51 3.93
CA ASN A 110 -5.50 -20.97 4.31
C ASN A 110 -5.85 -19.91 3.26
N ALA A 111 -6.92 -20.11 2.48
CA ALA A 111 -7.37 -19.19 1.44
C ALA A 111 -7.83 -17.82 1.99
N ARG A 112 -8.18 -17.77 3.28
CA ARG A 112 -8.78 -16.61 3.93
C ARG A 112 -7.86 -15.37 3.98
N PRO A 113 -6.60 -15.46 4.44
CA PRO A 113 -5.62 -14.37 4.33
C PRO A 113 -5.45 -13.80 2.92
N LEU A 114 -5.44 -14.66 1.89
CA LEU A 114 -5.27 -14.21 0.51
C LEU A 114 -6.52 -13.46 0.01
N ALA A 115 -7.71 -13.93 0.37
CA ALA A 115 -8.95 -13.22 0.05
C ALA A 115 -8.97 -11.81 0.66
N GLU A 116 -8.50 -11.64 1.90
CA GLU A 116 -8.39 -10.34 2.58
C GLU A 116 -7.38 -9.39 1.89
N THR A 117 -6.29 -9.90 1.33
CA THR A 117 -5.39 -9.05 0.52
C THR A 117 -6.04 -8.56 -0.78
N LEU A 118 -6.85 -9.42 -1.42
CA LEU A 118 -7.59 -9.08 -2.63
C LEU A 118 -8.74 -8.10 -2.33
N THR A 119 -9.39 -8.21 -1.17
CA THR A 119 -10.38 -7.22 -0.73
C THR A 119 -9.72 -5.85 -0.57
N GLY A 120 -8.51 -5.80 0.01
CA GLY A 120 -7.69 -4.59 0.08
C GLY A 120 -7.39 -4.00 -1.29
N MET A 121 -6.96 -4.84 -2.24
CA MET A 121 -6.71 -4.42 -3.62
C MET A 121 -7.95 -3.81 -4.29
N LEU A 122 -9.11 -4.48 -4.16
CA LEU A 122 -10.38 -4.02 -4.74
C LEU A 122 -10.89 -2.74 -4.07
N ALA A 123 -10.78 -2.63 -2.74
CA ALA A 123 -11.11 -1.42 -2.01
C ALA A 123 -10.21 -0.25 -2.43
N GLY A 124 -8.90 -0.50 -2.57
CA GLY A 124 -7.93 0.47 -3.10
C GLY A 124 -8.27 0.93 -4.52
N PHE A 125 -8.67 0.00 -5.38
CA PHE A 125 -9.08 0.31 -6.75
C PHE A 125 -10.36 1.16 -6.78
N GLY A 126 -11.38 0.75 -6.05
CA GLY A 126 -12.65 1.49 -5.95
C GLY A 126 -12.45 2.89 -5.36
N ALA A 127 -11.65 3.01 -4.32
CA ALA A 127 -11.32 4.29 -3.70
C ALA A 127 -10.50 5.19 -4.62
N GLY A 128 -9.50 4.63 -5.30
CA GLY A 128 -8.68 5.35 -6.27
C GLY A 128 -9.55 5.91 -7.40
N LEU A 129 -10.46 5.11 -7.96
CA LEU A 129 -11.41 5.58 -8.98
C LEU A 129 -12.37 6.65 -8.45
N ALA A 130 -12.94 6.44 -7.27
CA ALA A 130 -13.82 7.43 -6.65
C ALA A 130 -13.10 8.78 -6.45
N LEU A 131 -11.85 8.73 -5.99
CA LEU A 131 -11.03 9.92 -5.79
C LEU A 131 -10.63 10.57 -7.12
N VAL A 132 -10.36 9.80 -8.18
CA VAL A 132 -10.18 10.34 -9.54
C VAL A 132 -11.42 11.11 -9.99
N VAL A 133 -12.61 10.55 -9.82
CA VAL A 133 -13.87 11.23 -10.18
C VAL A 133 -14.01 12.53 -9.40
N VAL A 134 -13.80 12.50 -8.09
CA VAL A 134 -13.88 13.70 -7.23
C VAL A 134 -12.86 14.76 -7.69
N LEU A 135 -11.59 14.38 -7.87
CA LEU A 135 -10.53 15.32 -8.24
C LEU A 135 -10.69 15.88 -9.66
N THR A 136 -11.22 15.09 -10.61
CA THR A 136 -11.50 15.60 -11.96
C THR A 136 -12.68 16.58 -11.99
N THR A 137 -13.60 16.50 -11.02
CA THR A 137 -14.69 17.47 -10.86
C THR A 137 -14.28 18.73 -10.08
N LEU A 138 -13.21 18.67 -9.31
CA LEU A 138 -12.64 19.82 -8.58
C LEU A 138 -11.65 20.56 -9.50
N GLU A 139 -11.99 21.77 -9.90
CA GLU A 139 -11.12 22.62 -10.73
C GLU A 139 -9.87 23.14 -9.99
N THR A 140 -9.75 22.86 -8.69
CA THR A 140 -8.66 23.32 -7.83
C THR A 140 -7.61 22.22 -7.58
N PRO A 141 -6.31 22.53 -7.65
CA PRO A 141 -5.27 21.57 -7.30
C PRO A 141 -5.39 21.17 -5.81
N VAL A 142 -5.50 19.88 -5.55
CA VAL A 142 -5.68 19.32 -4.21
C VAL A 142 -4.32 18.89 -3.66
N GLY A 143 -3.97 19.39 -2.48
CA GLY A 143 -2.72 19.04 -1.83
C GLY A 143 -2.66 17.57 -1.36
N PRO A 144 -1.46 17.00 -1.23
CA PRO A 144 -1.25 15.59 -0.85
C PRO A 144 -1.86 15.22 0.51
N PHE A 145 -1.96 16.17 1.44
CA PHE A 145 -2.70 15.99 2.70
C PHE A 145 -4.17 15.62 2.49
N VAL A 146 -4.89 16.38 1.66
CA VAL A 146 -6.32 16.15 1.40
C VAL A 146 -6.52 14.89 0.57
N MET A 147 -5.60 14.64 -0.37
CA MET A 147 -5.59 13.42 -1.18
C MET A 147 -5.45 12.17 -0.30
N ALA A 148 -4.46 12.17 0.62
CA ALA A 148 -4.24 11.10 1.57
C ALA A 148 -5.41 10.92 2.54
N ALA A 149 -5.98 12.01 3.07
CA ALA A 149 -7.15 11.95 3.94
C ALA A 149 -8.36 11.34 3.23
N GLY A 150 -8.64 11.77 2.00
CA GLY A 150 -9.74 11.27 1.19
C GLY A 150 -9.58 9.80 0.85
N VAL A 151 -8.40 9.39 0.35
CA VAL A 151 -8.20 7.99 -0.06
C VAL A 151 -8.23 7.05 1.15
N VAL A 152 -7.64 7.43 2.29
CA VAL A 152 -7.70 6.62 3.52
C VAL A 152 -9.13 6.49 4.03
N ALA A 153 -9.90 7.58 4.02
CA ALA A 153 -11.30 7.55 4.42
C ALA A 153 -12.12 6.60 3.54
N ILE A 154 -11.97 6.71 2.21
CA ILE A 154 -12.73 5.92 1.25
C ILE A 154 -12.28 4.46 1.25
N VAL A 155 -10.97 4.18 1.26
CA VAL A 155 -10.45 2.80 1.34
C VAL A 155 -10.88 2.13 2.63
N GLY A 156 -10.70 2.78 3.78
CA GLY A 156 -11.03 2.18 5.07
C GLY A 156 -12.51 1.85 5.22
N THR A 157 -13.39 2.74 4.75
CA THR A 157 -14.84 2.51 4.73
C THR A 157 -15.24 1.42 3.74
N LEU A 158 -14.74 1.44 2.50
CA LEU A 158 -14.98 0.40 1.49
C LEU A 158 -14.48 -0.96 1.94
N TYR A 159 -13.31 -1.01 2.58
CA TYR A 159 -12.71 -2.26 3.05
C TYR A 159 -13.63 -2.93 4.07
N GLN A 160 -14.02 -2.22 5.13
CA GLN A 160 -14.88 -2.77 6.19
C GLN A 160 -16.27 -3.16 5.69
N LEU A 161 -16.89 -2.32 4.84
CA LEU A 161 -18.21 -2.59 4.29
C LEU A 161 -18.21 -3.84 3.40
N ASN A 162 -17.12 -4.06 2.66
CA ASN A 162 -17.06 -5.13 1.68
C ASN A 162 -16.35 -6.40 2.17
N GLU A 163 -15.64 -6.37 3.31
CA GLU A 163 -14.88 -7.51 3.83
C GLU A 163 -15.72 -8.79 3.86
N HIS A 164 -16.91 -8.72 4.45
CA HIS A 164 -17.81 -9.86 4.62
C HIS A 164 -18.33 -10.43 3.29
N TRP A 165 -18.64 -9.55 2.33
CA TRP A 165 -19.16 -9.93 1.01
C TRP A 165 -18.07 -10.43 0.07
N ILE A 166 -16.91 -9.77 0.07
CA ILE A 166 -15.80 -10.12 -0.81
C ILE A 166 -15.08 -11.35 -0.29
N VAL A 167 -14.92 -11.58 1.02
CA VAL A 167 -14.35 -12.85 1.52
C VAL A 167 -15.22 -14.05 1.09
N GLN A 168 -16.55 -13.88 1.03
CA GLN A 168 -17.45 -14.92 0.51
C GLN A 168 -17.37 -15.06 -1.02
N ALA A 169 -17.30 -13.95 -1.77
CA ALA A 169 -17.26 -13.98 -3.23
C ALA A 169 -15.88 -14.38 -3.81
N CYS A 170 -14.78 -14.01 -3.14
CA CYS A 170 -13.41 -14.31 -3.55
C CYS A 170 -12.96 -15.74 -3.23
N HIS A 171 -13.70 -16.49 -2.41
CA HIS A 171 -13.39 -17.89 -2.07
C HIS A 171 -13.40 -18.86 -3.29
N GLY A 172 -13.59 -18.36 -4.51
CA GLY A 172 -13.45 -19.12 -5.76
C GLY A 172 -12.94 -18.34 -6.97
N TRP A 173 -12.50 -17.08 -6.85
CA TRP A 173 -12.13 -16.27 -8.01
C TRP A 173 -10.67 -16.41 -8.46
N LEU A 174 -9.74 -16.71 -7.54
CA LEU A 174 -8.32 -16.91 -7.87
C LEU A 174 -7.78 -18.19 -7.22
N PRO A 175 -7.03 -19.03 -7.96
CA PRO A 175 -6.29 -20.12 -7.35
C PRO A 175 -5.29 -19.55 -6.34
N ASP A 176 -5.27 -20.08 -5.12
CA ASP A 176 -4.34 -19.67 -4.06
C ASP A 176 -2.86 -19.74 -4.52
N SER A 177 -2.56 -20.62 -5.48
CA SER A 177 -1.25 -20.75 -6.13
C SER A 177 -0.81 -19.53 -6.93
N LEU A 178 -1.74 -18.68 -7.40
CA LEU A 178 -1.45 -17.46 -8.17
C LEU A 178 -1.55 -16.19 -7.31
N ALA A 179 -2.42 -16.19 -6.30
CA ALA A 179 -2.58 -15.04 -5.42
C ALA A 179 -1.31 -14.77 -4.60
N ALA A 180 -0.71 -15.80 -4.01
CA ALA A 180 0.46 -15.63 -3.15
C ALA A 180 1.71 -15.07 -3.87
N PRO A 181 2.12 -15.56 -5.06
CA PRO A 181 3.19 -14.95 -5.84
C PRO A 181 2.91 -13.50 -6.22
N LEU A 182 1.67 -13.18 -6.58
CA LEU A 182 1.29 -11.85 -7.03
C LEU A 182 1.37 -10.84 -5.88
N VAL A 183 0.83 -11.19 -4.71
CA VAL A 183 0.91 -10.37 -3.49
C VAL A 183 2.38 -10.20 -3.06
N ALA A 184 3.16 -11.28 -3.01
CA ALA A 184 4.57 -11.21 -2.63
C ALA A 184 5.39 -10.35 -3.61
N GLY A 185 5.13 -10.46 -4.92
CA GLY A 185 5.74 -9.63 -5.95
C GLY A 185 5.41 -8.15 -5.81
N LEU A 186 4.14 -7.82 -5.57
CA LEU A 186 3.71 -6.44 -5.36
C LEU A 186 4.33 -5.83 -4.10
N ILE A 187 4.30 -6.56 -2.97
CA ILE A 187 4.98 -6.11 -1.75
C ILE A 187 6.47 -5.93 -2.00
N ALA A 188 7.12 -6.87 -2.66
CA ALA A 188 8.53 -6.76 -2.98
C ALA A 188 8.83 -5.54 -3.86
N SER A 189 7.97 -5.21 -4.83
CA SER A 189 8.10 -4.00 -5.66
C SER A 189 7.98 -2.71 -4.85
N VAL A 190 7.02 -2.65 -3.90
CA VAL A 190 6.84 -1.52 -2.98
C VAL A 190 8.07 -1.35 -2.09
N VAL A 191 8.59 -2.45 -1.55
CA VAL A 191 9.81 -2.44 -0.76
C VAL A 191 11.02 -2.01 -1.60
N GLY A 192 11.12 -2.48 -2.85
CA GLY A 192 12.18 -2.09 -3.77
C GLY A 192 12.16 -0.60 -4.10
N ALA A 193 10.97 -0.02 -4.29
CA ALA A 193 10.80 1.43 -4.41
C ALA A 193 11.26 2.18 -3.15
N GLY A 194 10.94 1.65 -1.96
CA GLY A 194 11.43 2.19 -0.69
C GLY A 194 12.95 2.12 -0.55
N VAL A 195 13.58 1.02 -0.98
CA VAL A 195 15.04 0.88 -1.00
C VAL A 195 15.66 1.86 -2.00
N TRP A 196 15.04 2.08 -3.16
CA TRP A 196 15.48 3.09 -4.13
C TRP A 196 15.47 4.50 -3.51
N LEU A 197 14.39 4.88 -2.81
CA LEU A 197 14.33 6.17 -2.09
C LEU A 197 15.46 6.31 -1.06
N MET A 198 15.70 5.26 -0.27
CA MET A 198 16.75 5.26 0.77
C MET A 198 18.18 5.27 0.18
N ALA A 199 18.42 4.49 -0.87
CA ALA A 199 19.70 4.46 -1.58
C ALA A 199 19.99 5.78 -2.27
N GLY A 200 18.95 6.44 -2.80
CA GLY A 200 18.98 7.78 -3.36
C GLY A 200 19.48 8.83 -2.36
N MET A 201 19.09 8.75 -1.09
CA MET A 201 19.57 9.70 -0.06
C MET A 201 21.05 9.52 0.31
N THR A 202 21.57 8.30 0.18
CA THR A 202 22.92 7.96 0.70
C THR A 202 24.01 8.08 -0.35
N THR A 203 23.64 8.28 -1.62
CA THR A 203 24.60 8.29 -2.71
C THR A 203 25.02 9.72 -3.08
N PRO A 204 26.32 10.06 -2.93
CA PRO A 204 26.84 11.39 -3.23
C PRO A 204 26.80 11.73 -4.73
N MET A 205 26.53 10.73 -5.59
CA MET A 205 26.69 10.78 -7.05
C MET A 205 25.39 11.03 -7.84
N LEU A 206 24.21 11.20 -7.20
CA LEU A 206 23.01 11.56 -7.96
C LEU A 206 23.15 12.93 -8.60
N PHE A 207 22.86 12.98 -9.90
CA PHE A 207 22.74 14.22 -10.65
C PHE A 207 21.53 15.02 -10.14
N GLY A 208 21.58 16.35 -10.24
CA GLY A 208 20.69 17.27 -9.51
C GLY A 208 19.18 17.04 -9.66
N ASP A 209 18.72 16.50 -10.80
CA ASP A 209 17.30 16.20 -11.04
C ASP A 209 16.76 15.12 -10.09
N GLU A 210 17.49 14.00 -9.92
CA GLU A 210 17.00 12.87 -9.12
C GLU A 210 16.98 13.19 -7.62
N ARG A 211 17.89 14.04 -7.14
CA ARG A 211 17.86 14.55 -5.75
C ARG A 211 16.66 15.43 -5.50
N SER A 212 16.34 16.35 -6.42
CA SER A 212 15.19 17.25 -6.27
C SER A 212 13.88 16.47 -6.17
N VAL A 213 13.79 15.37 -6.90
CA VAL A 213 12.66 14.43 -6.86
C VAL A 213 12.57 13.69 -5.53
N ILE A 214 13.68 13.16 -5.01
CA ILE A 214 13.71 12.47 -3.71
C ILE A 214 13.36 13.44 -2.58
N ASP A 215 13.91 14.65 -2.60
CA ASP A 215 13.60 15.70 -1.63
C ASP A 215 12.11 16.08 -1.66
N GLN A 216 11.52 16.16 -2.87
CA GLN A 216 10.08 16.40 -3.03
C GLN A 216 9.25 15.28 -2.41
N VAL A 217 9.54 14.00 -2.72
CA VAL A 217 8.83 12.84 -2.14
C VAL A 217 8.91 12.88 -0.60
N LEU A 218 10.10 13.11 -0.04
CA LEU A 218 10.32 13.14 1.40
C LEU A 218 9.63 14.31 2.10
N SER A 219 9.47 15.43 1.39
CA SER A 219 8.75 16.58 1.92
C SER A 219 7.24 16.35 2.00
N GLU A 220 6.70 15.49 1.13
CA GLU A 220 5.26 15.23 1.04
C GLU A 220 4.80 14.02 1.85
N VAL A 221 5.68 13.04 2.14
CA VAL A 221 5.32 11.89 2.97
C VAL A 221 4.78 12.28 4.36
N PRO A 222 5.35 13.26 5.10
CA PRO A 222 4.77 13.71 6.36
C PRO A 222 3.37 14.31 6.22
N SER A 223 3.14 15.08 5.14
CA SER A 223 1.82 15.67 4.86
C SER A 223 0.79 14.57 4.54
N GLY A 224 1.20 13.55 3.79
CA GLY A 224 0.44 12.33 3.53
C GLY A 224 0.11 11.53 4.78
N ALA A 225 1.07 11.35 5.69
CA ALA A 225 0.86 10.65 6.95
C ALA A 225 -0.14 11.39 7.86
N LEU A 226 -0.03 12.72 7.96
CA LEU A 226 -1.00 13.53 8.71
C LEU A 226 -2.39 13.53 8.07
N GLY A 227 -2.46 13.60 6.74
CA GLY A 227 -3.70 13.47 6.00
C GLY A 227 -4.35 12.11 6.25
N GLY A 228 -3.57 11.04 6.16
CA GLY A 228 -4.01 9.69 6.45
C GLY A 228 -4.43 9.51 7.91
N MET A 229 -3.77 10.17 8.85
CA MET A 229 -4.16 10.19 10.27
C MET A 229 -5.61 10.70 10.44
N LEU A 230 -5.94 11.82 9.79
CA LEU A 230 -7.30 12.34 9.78
C LEU A 230 -8.27 11.45 9.01
N GLY A 231 -7.88 10.95 7.84
CA GLY A 231 -8.69 10.01 7.06
C GLY A 231 -9.06 8.77 7.88
N GLY A 232 -8.10 8.23 8.64
CA GLY A 232 -8.29 7.10 9.54
C GLY A 232 -9.26 7.44 10.68
N ALA A 233 -9.09 8.58 11.34
CA ALA A 233 -10.03 9.04 12.37
C ALA A 233 -11.46 9.21 11.82
N VAL A 234 -11.61 9.75 10.60
CA VAL A 234 -12.90 9.87 9.91
C VAL A 234 -13.50 8.50 9.61
N THR A 235 -12.70 7.55 9.11
CA THR A 235 -13.14 6.16 8.91
C THR A 235 -13.65 5.55 10.21
N GLY A 236 -12.89 5.66 11.30
CA GLY A 236 -13.27 5.12 12.60
C GLY A 236 -14.61 5.68 13.08
N LEU A 237 -14.83 6.99 12.91
CA LEU A 237 -16.08 7.65 13.26
C LEU A 237 -17.24 7.16 12.39
N ILE A 238 -17.05 7.05 11.07
CA ILE A 238 -18.07 6.53 10.14
C ILE A 238 -18.46 5.10 10.52
N LEU A 239 -17.49 4.24 10.81
CA LEU A 239 -17.74 2.85 11.17
C LEU A 239 -18.46 2.72 12.51
N GLU A 240 -18.08 3.53 13.50
CA GLU A 240 -18.76 3.57 14.78
C GLU A 240 -20.22 4.03 14.63
N LEU A 241 -20.48 5.04 13.78
CA LEU A 241 -21.84 5.48 13.44
C LEU A 241 -22.65 4.39 12.73
N LEU A 242 -22.01 3.57 11.91
CA LEU A 242 -22.63 2.44 11.21
C LEU A 242 -22.81 1.21 12.12
N GLY A 243 -22.35 1.26 13.37
CA GLY A 243 -22.52 0.20 14.35
C GLY A 243 -21.41 -0.86 14.37
N PHE A 244 -20.33 -0.68 13.62
CA PHE A 244 -19.16 -1.56 13.69
C PHE A 244 -18.33 -1.22 14.93
N ARG A 245 -18.25 -2.14 15.90
CA ARG A 245 -17.38 -2.02 17.07
C ARG A 245 -16.20 -2.97 16.95
N LEU A 246 -14.99 -2.45 17.12
CA LEU A 246 -13.75 -3.26 17.14
C LEU A 246 -13.76 -4.36 18.22
N GLU A 247 -14.51 -4.15 19.32
CA GLU A 247 -14.58 -5.10 20.45
C GLU A 247 -15.31 -6.42 20.12
N ASP A 248 -16.15 -6.47 19.08
CA ASP A 248 -16.93 -7.67 18.74
C ASP A 248 -16.11 -8.72 17.96
N HIS A 249 -14.88 -8.41 17.54
CA HIS A 249 -14.03 -9.31 16.74
C HIS A 249 -13.17 -10.28 17.58
N ASP A 250 -13.07 -10.10 18.90
CA ASP A 250 -12.23 -10.93 19.80
C ASP A 250 -13.03 -12.04 20.54
N LEU A 251 -14.33 -12.22 20.24
CA LEU A 251 -15.20 -13.17 20.96
C LEU A 251 -15.73 -14.35 20.11
N VAL A 252 -15.09 -14.67 18.97
CA VAL A 252 -15.43 -15.87 18.18
C VAL A 252 -14.21 -16.75 17.92
#